data_AF-A0A7W1HU55-F1
#
_entry.id   AF-A0A7W1HU55-F1
#
_cell.length_a   1.000
_cell.length_b   1.000
_cell.length_c   1.000
_cell.angle_alpha   90.00
_cell.angle_beta   90.00
_cell.angle_gamma   90.00
#
_symmetry.space_group_name_H-M   'P 1'
#
loop_
_entity.id
_entity.type
_entity.pdbx_description
1 polymer ?
#
loop_
_entity_poly.entity_id
_entity_poly.type
_entity_poly.pdbx_seq_one_letter_code
_entity_poly.pdbx_strand_id
1 'polypeptide(L)'
;MFIALYRWKVKEGHEKNFLEGWHRRTEEIYQNCGSLGSRLHQAEERLWVAYAQWTDRQTYDAAQNIPVIDAKARMMFRESIEESYPDIYMNVIDDLLQAQSFVKKG
;
A
#
# COMPACT_ATOMS: atom_id res chain seq x y z
N MET A 1 13.24 8.51 -4.53
CA MET A 1 12.11 7.75 -3.94
C MET A 1 11.02 7.61 -4.98
N PHE A 2 10.49 6.39 -5.13
CA PHE A 2 9.41 6.06 -6.03
C PHE A 2 8.17 5.63 -5.24
N ILE A 3 7.00 6.08 -5.67
CA ILE A 3 5.73 5.79 -5.02
C ILE A 3 4.81 5.03 -5.97
N ALA A 4 4.24 3.94 -5.47
CA ALA A 4 3.07 3.30 -6.08
C ALA A 4 1.84 3.61 -5.22
N LEU A 5 0.84 4.25 -5.82
CA LEU A 5 -0.43 4.55 -5.20
C LEU A 5 -1.50 3.61 -5.74
N TYR A 6 -2.09 2.85 -4.83
CA TYR A 6 -3.12 1.87 -5.15
C TYR A 6 -4.48 2.31 -4.60
N ARG A 7 -5.55 1.96 -5.30
CA ARG A 7 -6.90 2.40 -4.98
C ARG A 7 -7.91 1.29 -5.24
N TRP A 8 -8.78 1.04 -4.27
CA TRP A 8 -9.79 -0.01 -4.34
C TRP A 8 -11.09 0.41 -3.67
N LYS A 9 -12.23 -0.06 -4.19
CA LYS A 9 -13.45 -0.18 -3.38
C LYS A 9 -13.43 -1.52 -2.66
N VAL A 10 -13.65 -1.49 -1.36
CA VAL A 10 -13.73 -2.70 -0.52
C VAL A 10 -15.18 -3.14 -0.41
N LYS A 11 -15.45 -4.44 -0.56
CA LYS A 11 -16.79 -5.02 -0.41
C LYS A 11 -17.31 -4.75 1.01
N GLU A 12 -18.58 -4.37 1.12
CA GLU A 12 -19.22 -4.15 2.42
C GLU A 12 -19.15 -5.42 3.28
N GLY A 13 -18.70 -5.26 4.53
CA GLY A 13 -18.54 -6.36 5.49
C GLY A 13 -17.24 -7.16 5.35
N HIS A 14 -16.38 -6.84 4.37
CA HIS A 14 -15.08 -7.48 4.16
C HIS A 14 -13.90 -6.66 4.66
N GLU A 15 -14.12 -5.51 5.29
CA GLU A 15 -13.07 -4.55 5.69
C GLU A 15 -12.02 -5.18 6.60
N LYS A 16 -12.44 -6.07 7.50
CA LYS A 16 -11.52 -6.79 8.40
C LYS A 16 -10.59 -7.75 7.64
N ASN A 17 -11.12 -8.50 6.67
CA ASN A 17 -10.33 -9.41 5.85
C ASN A 17 -9.40 -8.64 4.90
N PHE A 18 -9.89 -7.53 4.36
CA PHE A 18 -9.09 -6.61 3.55
C PHE A 18 -7.90 -6.07 4.35
N LEU A 19 -8.15 -5.52 5.54
CA LEU A 19 -7.12 -4.93 6.39
C LEU A 19 -6.07 -5.95 6.82
N GLU A 20 -6.50 -7.12 7.28
CA GLU A 20 -5.60 -8.21 7.70
C GLU A 20 -4.75 -8.72 6.53
N GLY A 21 -5.38 -8.96 5.38
CA GLY A 21 -4.68 -9.40 4.17
C GLY A 21 -3.69 -8.34 3.67
N TRP A 22 -4.10 -7.07 3.63
CA TRP A 22 -3.26 -5.95 3.23
C TRP A 22 -2.05 -5.78 4.16
N HIS A 23 -2.26 -5.86 5.47
CA HIS A 23 -1.21 -5.68 6.47
C HIS A 23 -0.12 -6.76 6.31
N ARG A 24 -0.51 -8.04 6.31
CA ARG A 24 0.43 -9.16 6.14
C ARG A 24 1.16 -9.13 4.80
N ARG A 25 0.47 -8.76 3.72
CA ARG A 25 1.11 -8.58 2.40
C ARG A 25 2.11 -7.44 2.40
N THR A 26 1.82 -6.34 3.09
CA THR A 26 2.72 -5.20 3.20
C THR A 26 3.95 -5.55 4.02
N GLU A 27 3.81 -6.25 5.14
CA GLU A 27 4.94 -6.74 5.94
C GLU A 27 5.84 -7.69 5.14
N GLU A 28 5.24 -8.65 4.42
CA GLU A 28 6.00 -9.59 3.57
C GLU A 28 6.81 -8.84 2.50
N ILE A 29 6.19 -7.86 1.82
CA ILE A 29 6.86 -7.05 0.79
C ILE A 29 7.98 -6.20 1.41
N TYR A 30 7.75 -5.61 2.59
CA TYR A 30 8.76 -4.84 3.31
C TYR A 30 9.99 -5.70 3.65
N GLN A 31 9.76 -6.92 4.16
CA GLN A 31 10.83 -7.82 4.59
C GLN A 31 11.62 -8.42 3.43
N ASN A 32 10.98 -8.68 2.27
CA ASN A 32 11.56 -9.51 1.21
C ASN A 32 11.87 -8.76 -0.09
N CYS A 33 11.29 -7.58 -0.31
CA CYS A 33 11.30 -6.94 -1.64
C CYS A 33 11.97 -5.56 -1.67
N GLY A 34 12.53 -5.08 -0.55
CA GLY A 34 13.19 -3.77 -0.49
C GLY A 34 12.23 -2.57 -0.50
N SER A 35 10.96 -2.77 -0.19
CA SER A 35 10.02 -1.66 0.03
C SER A 35 10.38 -0.89 1.30
N LEU A 36 10.05 0.41 1.33
CA LEU A 36 10.13 1.26 2.52
C LEU A 36 8.81 1.27 3.32
N GLY A 37 7.90 0.34 3.01
CA GLY A 37 6.61 0.20 3.65
C GLY A 37 5.48 0.90 2.90
N SER A 38 4.28 0.82 3.46
CA SER A 38 3.07 1.39 2.87
C SER A 38 2.13 1.92 3.95
N ARG A 39 1.41 2.98 3.62
CA ARG A 39 0.34 3.53 4.47
C ARG A 39 -1.00 3.32 3.80
N LEU A 40 -1.92 2.68 4.50
CA LEU A 40 -3.31 2.52 4.08
C LEU A 40 -4.17 3.65 4.63
N HIS A 41 -5.07 4.15 3.79
CA HIS A 41 -6.03 5.19 4.13
C HIS A 41 -7.42 4.71 3.75
N GLN A 42 -8.39 5.01 4.59
CA GLN A 42 -9.80 4.97 4.22
C GLN A 42 -10.17 6.37 3.70
N ALA A 43 -10.68 6.42 2.48
CA ALA A 43 -11.20 7.62 1.84
C ALA A 43 -12.74 7.56 1.79
N GLU A 44 -13.35 8.47 1.02
CA GLU A 44 -14.79 8.55 0.86
C GLU A 44 -15.36 7.32 0.13
N GLU A 45 -16.66 7.04 0.29
CA GLU A 45 -17.40 6.04 -0.50
C GLU A 45 -16.77 4.64 -0.58
N ARG A 46 -16.31 4.10 0.56
CA ARG A 46 -15.64 2.77 0.65
C ARG A 46 -14.37 2.67 -0.19
N LEU A 47 -13.79 3.79 -0.61
CA LEU A 47 -12.49 3.83 -1.27
C LEU A 47 -11.39 3.66 -0.23
N TRP A 48 -10.44 2.77 -0.51
CA TRP A 48 -9.22 2.58 0.27
C TRP A 48 -8.02 2.87 -0.60
N VAL A 49 -7.05 3.59 -0.04
CA VAL A 49 -5.88 4.11 -0.77
C VAL A 49 -4.60 3.71 -0.05
N ALA A 50 -3.75 2.94 -0.71
CA ALA A 50 -2.43 2.58 -0.20
C ALA A 50 -1.34 3.41 -0.90
N TYR A 51 -0.52 4.08 -0.09
CA TYR A 51 0.67 4.82 -0.51
C TYR A 51 1.91 3.98 -0.16
N ALA A 52 2.50 3.31 -1.15
CA ALA A 52 3.67 2.45 -0.96
C ALA A 52 4.96 3.18 -1.37
N GLN A 53 5.93 3.23 -0.46
CA GLN A 53 7.24 3.84 -0.70
C GLN A 53 8.26 2.79 -1.13
N TRP A 54 9.09 3.19 -2.09
CA TRP A 54 10.19 2.41 -2.64
C TRP A 54 11.42 3.30 -2.79
N THR A 55 12.60 2.72 -2.62
CA THR A 55 13.87 3.41 -2.87
C THR A 55 13.89 4.01 -4.28
N ASP A 56 13.51 3.21 -5.27
CA ASP A 56 13.45 3.55 -6.69
C ASP A 56 12.48 2.65 -7.48
N ARG A 57 12.28 2.99 -8.76
CA ARG A 57 11.40 2.27 -9.68
C ARG A 57 11.92 0.87 -10.00
N GLN A 58 13.24 0.68 -10.09
CA GLN A 58 13.84 -0.62 -10.42
C GLN A 58 13.56 -1.65 -9.33
N THR A 59 13.66 -1.25 -8.06
CA THR A 59 13.33 -2.07 -6.89
C THR A 59 11.85 -2.47 -6.90
N TYR A 60 10.96 -1.52 -7.21
CA TYR A 60 9.53 -1.79 -7.39
C TYR A 60 9.24 -2.81 -8.52
N ASP A 61 9.86 -2.63 -9.69
CA ASP A 61 9.66 -3.52 -10.84
C ASP A 61 10.21 -4.93 -10.56
N ALA A 62 11.36 -5.04 -9.89
CA ALA A 62 11.93 -6.32 -9.47
C ALA A 62 11.01 -7.06 -8.49
N ALA A 63 10.40 -6.33 -7.55
CA ALA A 63 9.48 -6.89 -6.57
C ALA A 63 8.23 -7.54 -7.18
N GLN A 64 7.81 -7.13 -8.37
CA GLN A 64 6.64 -7.74 -9.05
C GLN A 64 6.89 -9.19 -9.46
N ASN A 65 8.16 -9.60 -9.57
CA ASN A 65 8.55 -10.95 -9.96
C ASN A 65 8.84 -11.86 -8.76
N ILE A 66 8.81 -11.32 -7.53
CA ILE A 66 9.05 -12.10 -6.32
C ILE A 66 7.80 -12.94 -6.02
N PRO A 67 7.94 -14.28 -5.86
CA PRO A 67 6.81 -15.14 -5.53
C PRO A 67 6.14 -14.73 -4.22
N VAL A 68 4.83 -14.92 -4.16
CA VAL A 68 4.06 -14.70 -2.93
C VAL A 68 4.28 -15.85 -1.96
N ILE A 69 4.77 -15.53 -0.77
CA ILE A 69 5.01 -16.46 0.34
C ILE A 69 3.71 -16.70 1.10
N ASP A 70 3.00 -15.63 1.48
CA ASP A 70 1.72 -15.74 2.20
C ASP A 70 0.52 -15.73 1.23
N ALA A 71 0.27 -16.89 0.62
CA ALA A 71 -0.85 -17.06 -0.32
C ALA A 71 -2.22 -16.78 0.32
N LYS A 72 -2.38 -17.09 1.62
CA LYS A 72 -3.64 -16.85 2.35
C LYS A 72 -3.90 -15.35 2.51
N ALA A 73 -2.90 -14.58 2.92
CA ALA A 73 -3.02 -13.12 3.01
C ALA A 73 -3.35 -12.50 1.64
N ARG A 74 -2.72 -12.98 0.56
CA ARG A 74 -3.03 -12.55 -0.81
C ARG A 74 -4.49 -12.82 -1.16
N MET A 75 -5.02 -14.00 -0.84
CA MET A 75 -6.42 -14.33 -1.09
C MET A 75 -7.36 -13.45 -0.29
N MET A 76 -7.17 -13.34 1.04
CA MET A 76 -7.99 -12.48 1.91
C MET A 76 -8.07 -11.05 1.38
N PHE A 77 -6.93 -10.48 0.98
CA PHE A 77 -6.86 -9.16 0.40
C PHE A 77 -7.62 -9.07 -0.93
N ARG A 78 -7.31 -9.94 -1.90
CA ARG A 78 -7.89 -9.89 -3.26
C ARG A 78 -9.40 -10.16 -3.27
N GLU A 79 -9.88 -11.09 -2.47
CA GLU A 79 -11.30 -11.46 -2.44
C GLU A 79 -12.17 -10.40 -1.77
N SER A 80 -11.56 -9.51 -0.97
CA SER A 80 -12.25 -8.40 -0.30
C SER A 80 -12.42 -7.17 -1.19
N ILE A 81 -11.78 -7.13 -2.36
CA ILE A 81 -11.87 -6.01 -3.30
C ILE A 81 -13.11 -6.17 -4.20
N GLU A 82 -13.94 -5.13 -4.25
CA GLU A 82 -15.07 -5.02 -5.18
C GLU A 82 -14.60 -4.46 -6.53
N GLU A 83 -13.83 -3.38 -6.50
CA GLU A 83 -13.32 -2.69 -7.68
C GLU A 83 -11.87 -2.28 -7.44
N SER A 84 -11.00 -2.46 -8.45
CA SER A 84 -9.64 -1.93 -8.46
C SER A 84 -9.53 -0.82 -9.48
N TYR A 85 -8.91 0.30 -9.11
CA TYR A 85 -8.62 1.38 -10.06
C TYR A 85 -7.19 1.26 -10.59
N PRO A 86 -6.86 1.91 -11.72
CA PRO A 86 -5.48 1.94 -12.21
C PRO A 86 -4.51 2.51 -11.18
N ASP A 87 -3.37 1.85 -11.04
CA ASP A 87 -2.27 2.30 -10.19
C ASP A 87 -1.72 3.64 -10.69
N ILE A 88 -1.28 4.49 -9.75
CA ILE A 88 -0.57 5.73 -10.08
C ILE A 88 0.88 5.60 -9.61
N TYR A 89 1.81 5.88 -10.51
CA TYR A 89 3.24 5.83 -10.26
C TYR A 89 3.82 7.23 -10.21
N MET A 90 4.54 7.56 -9.13
CA MET A 90 4.98 8.92 -8.86
C MET A 90 6.44 8.96 -8.41
N ASN A 91 7.18 9.96 -8.88
CA ASN A 91 8.48 10.30 -8.32
C ASN A 91 8.29 11.41 -7.29
N VAL A 92 8.94 11.28 -6.13
CA VAL A 92 8.94 12.36 -5.14
C VAL A 92 9.85 13.47 -5.63
N ILE A 93 9.29 14.66 -5.85
CA ILE A 93 10.02 15.84 -6.35
C ILE A 93 10.52 16.72 -5.20
N ASP A 94 9.75 16.81 -4.11
CA ASP A 94 10.11 17.50 -2.87
C ASP A 94 9.44 16.76 -1.70
N ASP A 95 10.13 16.66 -0.56
CA ASP A 95 9.64 15.90 0.60
C ASP A 95 9.77 16.73 1.88
N LEU A 96 8.60 17.17 2.38
CA LEU A 96 8.46 17.90 3.64
C LEU A 96 7.70 17.08 4.69
N LEU A 97 7.53 15.77 4.48
CA LEU A 97 6.83 14.90 5.43
C LEU A 97 7.61 14.84 6.74
N GLN A 98 6.89 15.00 7.85
CA GLN A 98 7.43 14.86 9.18
C GLN A 98 6.81 13.64 9.85
N ALA A 99 7.62 12.87 10.58
CA ALA A 99 7.15 11.72 11.33
C ALA A 99 6.28 12.12 12.55
N GLN A 100 6.42 13.36 13.01
CA GLN A 100 5.67 13.91 14.14
C GLN A 100 4.68 14.99 13.68
N SER A 101 3.63 15.18 14.48
CA SER A 101 2.65 16.25 14.23
C SER A 101 3.33 17.61 14.23
N PHE A 102 2.95 18.48 13.28
CA PHE A 102 3.45 19.84 13.23
C PHE A 102 2.94 20.62 14.44
N VAL A 103 3.80 20.86 15.43
CA VAL A 103 3.49 21.75 16.55
C VAL A 103 3.89 23.17 16.13
N LYS A 104 2.90 24.05 15.92
CA LYS A 104 3.19 25.50 15.81
C LYS A 104 3.85 25.93 17.11
N LYS A 105 5.11 26.41 17.04
CA LYS A 105 5.68 27.20 18.14
C LYS A 105 4.82 28.46 18.25
N GLY A 106 4.19 28.64 19.42
CA GLY A 106 3.48 29.86 19.77
C GLY A 106 4.40 31.05 19.88
#